data_AF-A0A0D6AWM9-F1
#
_entry.id   AF-A0A0D6AWM9-F1
#
_cell.length_a   1.000
_cell.length_b   1.000
_cell.length_c   1.000
_cell.angle_alpha   90.00
_cell.angle_beta   90.00
_cell.angle_gamma   90.00
#
_symmetry.space_group_name_H-M   'P 1'
#
loop_
_entity.id
_entity.type
_entity.pdbx_description
1 polymer ?
#
loop_
_entity_poly.entity_id
_entity_poly.type
_entity_poly.pdbx_seq_one_letter_code
_entity_poly.pdbx_strand_id
1 'polypeptide(L)' 'MSSGEILEILLDSGEPIEQVPNSLTIEGYHLESIEDLGEYFSLCVQAK' A
#
# COMPACT_ATOMS: atom_id res chain seq x y z
N MET A 1 -4.28 8.93 -14.79
CA MET A 1 -4.68 7.99 -13.73
C MET A 1 -6.02 8.50 -13.23
N SER A 2 -7.05 7.66 -13.29
CA SER A 2 -8.41 8.08 -12.96
C SER A 2 -8.54 8.20 -11.44
N SER A 3 -9.11 9.31 -10.97
CA SER A 3 -9.42 9.51 -9.55
C SER A 3 -10.26 8.34 -9.03
N GLY A 4 -9.79 7.66 -7.98
CA GLY A 4 -10.46 6.51 -7.37
C GLY A 4 -9.99 5.13 -7.82
N GLU A 5 -8.89 5.03 -8.57
CA GLU A 5 -8.30 3.73 -8.94
C GLU A 5 -7.74 3.02 -7.70
N ILE A 6 -8.11 1.75 -7.51
CA ILE A 6 -7.56 0.91 -6.44
C ILE A 6 -6.32 0.21 -6.97
N LEU A 7 -5.22 0.35 -6.24
CA LEU A 7 -3.94 -0.26 -6.50
C LEU A 7 -3.64 -1.27 -5.40
N GLU A 8 -3.29 -2.48 -5.80
CA GLU A 8 -2.78 -3.51 -4.92
C GLU A 8 -1.25 -3.51 -5.00
N ILE A 9 -0.60 -3.38 -3.84
CA ILE A 9 0.85 -3.32 -3.71
C ILE A 9 1.27 -4.54 -2.90
N LEU A 10 2.11 -5.38 -3.51
CA LEU A 10 2.73 -6.52 -2.84
C LEU A 10 4.11 -6.09 -2.34
N LEU A 11 4.29 -6.11 -1.03
CA LEU A 11 5.55 -5.77 -0.37
C LEU A 11 6.25 -7.03 0.10
N ASP A 12 7.53 -7.19 -0.22
CA ASP A 12 8.33 -8.27 0.35
C ASP A 12 8.52 -8.07 1.86
N SER A 13 8.51 -9.16 2.64
CA SER A 13 8.71 -9.10 4.10
C SER A 13 10.11 -8.62 4.54
N GLY A 14 11.02 -8.41 3.59
CA GLY A 14 12.34 -7.79 3.83
C GLY A 14 12.32 -6.26 3.80
N GLU A 15 11.28 -5.64 3.25
CA GLU A 15 11.15 -4.18 3.22
C GLU A 15 10.46 -3.65 4.50
N PRO A 16 10.82 -2.44 4.95
CA PRO A 16 10.22 -1.84 6.14
C PRO A 16 8.75 -1.52 5.88
N ILE A 17 7.86 -2.40 6.35
CA ILE A 17 6.41 -2.27 6.19
C ILE A 17 5.84 -0.98 6.76
N GLU A 18 6.51 -0.29 7.68
CA GLU A 18 6.03 1.00 8.20
C GLU A 18 6.34 2.17 7.24
N GLN A 19 7.39 2.06 6.42
CA GLN A 19 7.82 3.16 5.55
C GLN A 19 6.99 3.28 4.27
N VAL A 20 6.46 2.16 3.78
CA VAL A 20 5.72 2.13 2.51
C VAL A 20 4.32 2.73 2.64
N PRO A 21 3.48 2.35 3.62
CA PRO A 21 2.23 3.04 3.97
C PRO A 21 2.39 4.54 4.13
N ASN A 22 3.48 4.95 4.79
CA ASN A 22 3.76 6.35 5.07
C ASN A 22 4.06 7.12 3.77
N SER A 23 4.86 6.54 2.87
CA SER A 23 5.16 7.15 1.57
C SER A 23 3.91 7.28 0.69
N LEU A 24 3.06 6.25 0.66
CA LEU A 24 1.79 6.27 -0.07
C LEU A 24 0.86 7.36 0.47
N THR A 25 0.78 7.50 1.81
CA THR A 25 -0.01 8.56 2.45
C THR A 25 0.52 9.96 2.12
N ILE A 26 1.85 10.13 2.08
CA ILE A 26 2.51 11.40 1.70
C ILE A 26 2.23 11.76 0.24
N GLU A 27 2.24 10.78 -0.66
CA GLU A 27 1.86 10.98 -2.08
C GLU A 27 0.35 11.24 -2.27
N GLY A 28 -0.45 11.05 -1.21
CA GLY A 28 -1.88 11.33 -1.22
C GLY A 28 -2.75 10.14 -1.58
N TYR A 29 -2.20 8.92 -1.56
CA TYR A 29 -2.97 7.69 -1.63
C TYR A 29 -3.67 7.42 -0.30
N HIS A 30 -4.89 6.90 -0.36
CA HIS A 30 -5.60 6.44 0.83
C HIS A 30 -5.36 4.95 1.03
N LEU A 31 -5.05 4.55 2.25
CA LEU A 31 -4.74 3.16 2.56
C LEU A 31 -6.01 2.45 3.03
N GLU A 32 -6.51 1.54 2.21
CA GLU A 32 -7.77 0.84 2.44
C GLU A 32 -7.58 -0.36 3.37
N SER A 33 -6.57 -1.19 3.11
CA SER A 33 -6.32 -2.41 3.89
C SER A 33 -4.87 -2.89 3.76
N ILE A 34 -4.40 -3.57 4.80
CA ILE A 34 -3.10 -4.25 4.83
C ILE A 34 -3.33 -5.68 5.30
N GLU A 35 -2.85 -6.64 4.52
CA GLU A 35 -2.83 -8.06 4.86
C GLU A 35 -1.40 -8.54 4.98
N ASP A 36 -1.08 -9.17 6.12
CA ASP A 36 0.18 -9.88 6.35
C ASP A 36 0.01 -11.33 5.88
N LEU A 37 0.77 -11.72 4.85
CA LEU A 37 0.79 -13.07 4.29
C LEU A 37 2.09 -13.81 4.68
N GLY A 38 2.84 -13.29 5.66
CA GLY A 38 4.09 -13.86 6.17
C GLY A 38 5.30 -13.63 5.26
N GLU A 39 5.26 -14.08 4.00
CA GLU A 39 6.35 -13.88 3.02
C GLU A 39 6.31 -12.52 2.34
N TYR A 40 5.11 -11.95 2.25
CA TYR A 40 4.87 -10.63 1.68
C TYR A 40 3.63 -10.02 2.34
N PHE A 41 3.42 -8.74 2.09
CA PHE A 41 2.28 -7.97 2.54
C PHE A 41 1.49 -7.49 1.35
N SER A 42 0.17 -7.63 1.41
CA SER A 42 -0.71 -7.00 0.42
C SER A 42 -1.26 -5.71 0.99
N LEU A 43 -1.03 -4.60 0.30
CA LEU A 43 -1.57 -3.29 0.64
C LEU A 43 -2.54 -2.86 -0.46
N CYS A 44 -3.79 -2.66 -0.10
CA CYS A 44 -4.78 -2.04 -0.96
C CYS A 44 -4.79 -0.54 -0.71
N VAL A 45 -4.53 0.25 -1.75
CA VAL A 45 -4.57 1.71 -1.69
C VAL A 45 -5.45 2.29 -2.78
N GLN A 46 -6.11 3.41 -2.49
CA GLN A 46 -6.90 4.16 -3.44
C GLN A 46 -6.15 5.42 -3.87
N ALA A 47 -5.96 5.57 -5.18
CA ALA A 47 -5.47 6.80 -5.79
C ALA A 47 -6.52 7.91 -5.68
N LYS A 48 -6.09 9.09 -5.25
CA LYS A 48 -6.96 10.28 -5.15
C LYS A 48 -7.37 10.84 -6.51
#